data_AF-A0A9P6YD56-F1
#
_entry.id   AF-A0A9P6YD56-F1
#
_cell.length_a   1.000
_cell.length_b   1.000
_cell.length_c   1.000
_cell.angle_alpha   90.00
_cell.angle_beta   90.00
_cell.angle_gamma   90.00
#
_symmetry.space_group_name_H-M   'P 1'
#
loop_
_entity.id
_entity.type
_entity.pdbx_description
1 polymer ?
#
loop_
_entity_poly.entity_id
_entity_poly.type
_entity_poly.pdbx_seq_one_letter_code
_entity_poly.pdbx_strand_id
1 'polypeptide(L)'
;MFARPLACRAIRSYATKRQRITTQKDAIDLSEAFRVLKALEVGHPEHQIEAHVQCKIEKSTPLIRGSVILSKSIKQEPTVLVFATGKKAEEAKAAGAQLVGGEELIEQVKAGQVKFDKCIATPQMFPLVTKIAKVLGPKGLMPTVKKGTVTDDVAHTVRMSKSLFDFRADKHGVLHTGIGKVNFQSSDLEANLKVILEELRTFGKANNLKAIIQNVVVSSTRGPGIVVSARQTPRLIRSFSTTRVAPSAHGLCRLKEYYDNTVAEDLMIMGYDHSRVAPSTFKHLDIESRIHSILNQQQSETKPAVTEYVHRTRKGGKPVKPIAPLKHGQVIPKVDKMTIHAMVKESIHSKSNLLSAFMAFQSITGCRPEVIYAKKSVANWKLREGMPVGVKVTLKGEEMYQFMDKLVEIVLPRLKEWPGLSITAGDGNGNVALGFPPSALALFPEIEGSFDVYPKMTGFDVIFNTTAFTNTEGRLLLSAFSVPFNVKK
;
A
#
# COMPACT_ATOMS: atom_id res chain seq x y z
N MET A 1 19.36 18.29 20.68
CA MET A 1 18.84 19.47 21.42
C MET A 1 17.57 19.91 20.70
N PHE A 2 16.40 19.42 21.14
CA PHE A 2 15.49 20.06 22.10
C PHE A 2 14.53 21.07 21.48
N ALA A 3 13.25 20.80 21.73
CA ALA A 3 12.10 21.70 21.83
C ALA A 3 11.38 22.16 20.55
N ARG A 4 10.17 21.61 20.37
CA ARG A 4 8.99 22.40 19.97
C ARG A 4 8.66 23.42 21.08
N PRO A 5 7.90 24.47 20.75
CA PRO A 5 6.61 24.59 21.42
C PRO A 5 5.44 24.85 20.47
N LEU A 6 4.32 24.25 20.84
CA LEU A 6 2.96 24.46 20.37
C LEU A 6 2.39 25.76 20.96
N ALA A 7 1.56 26.48 20.20
CA ALA A 7 0.32 27.12 20.68
C ALA A 7 -0.45 27.71 19.47
N CYS A 8 -1.51 27.05 19.00
CA CYS A 8 -2.91 27.27 19.39
C CYS A 8 -3.60 28.41 18.62
N ARG A 9 -4.44 28.04 17.64
CA ARG A 9 -5.75 28.67 17.47
C ARG A 9 -6.79 27.61 17.11
N ALA A 10 -7.69 27.40 18.06
CA ALA A 10 -8.81 26.48 18.01
C ALA A 10 -9.93 27.02 17.12
N ILE A 11 -10.57 26.15 16.35
CA ILE A 11 -12.01 26.26 16.06
C ILE A 11 -12.63 24.89 16.33
N ARG A 12 -13.56 24.90 17.28
CA ARG A 12 -14.41 23.77 17.67
C ARG A 12 -15.28 23.35 16.47
N SER A 13 -15.20 22.09 16.05
CA SER A 13 -16.28 21.46 15.30
C SER A 13 -16.68 20.17 16.00
N TYR A 14 -17.95 20.11 16.35
CA TYR A 14 -18.65 19.04 17.05
C TYR A 14 -18.37 17.64 16.49
N ALA A 15 -18.37 16.68 17.42
CA ALA A 15 -18.32 15.25 17.19
C ALA A 15 -19.47 14.80 16.28
N THR A 16 -19.15 14.20 15.12
CA THR A 16 -19.89 13.09 14.47
C THR A 16 -19.17 12.70 13.18
N LYS A 17 -18.15 11.86 13.31
CA LYS A 17 -17.71 10.86 12.31
C LYS A 17 -16.64 10.03 12.97
N ARG A 18 -16.95 8.75 13.24
CA ARG A 18 -15.94 7.74 13.55
C ARG A 18 -14.89 7.81 12.44
N GLN A 19 -13.74 8.41 12.73
CA GLN A 19 -12.61 8.36 11.82
C GLN A 19 -12.24 6.89 11.66
N ARG A 20 -12.40 6.38 10.44
CA ARG A 20 -11.83 5.11 10.01
C ARG A 20 -10.35 5.16 10.36
N ILE A 21 -9.87 4.12 11.02
CA ILE A 21 -8.44 3.92 11.34
C ILE A 21 -7.66 4.17 10.04
N THR A 22 -6.85 5.22 10.04
CA THR A 22 -6.02 5.63 8.90
C THR A 22 -5.03 4.51 8.62
N THR A 23 -5.30 3.69 7.61
CA THR A 23 -4.30 2.79 7.05
C THR A 23 -3.20 3.69 6.47
N GLN A 24 -2.00 3.61 7.03
CA GLN A 24 -0.88 4.46 6.61
C GLN A 24 -0.63 4.24 5.12
N LYS A 25 -0.50 5.34 4.38
CA LYS A 25 -0.57 5.40 2.91
C LYS A 25 0.60 4.68 2.20
N ASP A 26 1.64 4.32 2.96
CA ASP A 26 2.92 3.79 2.47
C ASP A 26 3.26 2.40 3.05
N ALA A 27 2.24 1.58 3.38
CA ALA A 27 2.47 0.23 3.89
C ALA A 27 2.97 -0.70 2.77
N ILE A 28 4.16 -1.28 2.98
CA ILE A 28 4.83 -2.20 2.04
C ILE A 28 4.47 -3.65 2.44
N ASP A 29 4.51 -4.58 1.47
CA ASP A 29 4.32 -6.01 1.73
C ASP A 29 5.51 -6.62 2.48
N LEU A 30 5.28 -7.69 3.23
CA LEU A 30 6.31 -8.37 4.04
C LEU A 30 7.51 -8.81 3.21
N SER A 31 7.23 -9.43 2.07
CA SER A 31 8.26 -9.95 1.16
C SER A 31 9.14 -8.84 0.60
N GLU A 32 8.53 -7.71 0.25
CA GLU A 32 9.22 -6.54 -0.28
C GLU A 32 10.03 -5.84 0.81
N ALA A 33 9.47 -5.68 2.00
CA ALA A 33 10.16 -5.09 3.13
C ALA A 33 11.46 -5.85 3.46
N PHE A 34 11.42 -7.19 3.53
CA PHE A 34 12.63 -7.99 3.78
C PHE A 34 13.64 -7.93 2.63
N ARG A 35 13.19 -7.84 1.37
CA ARG A 35 14.10 -7.65 0.23
C ARG A 35 14.82 -6.30 0.31
N VAL A 36 14.10 -5.23 0.63
CA VAL A 36 14.65 -3.88 0.78
C VAL A 36 15.64 -3.84 1.95
N LEU A 37 15.28 -4.40 3.11
CA LEU A 37 16.18 -4.43 4.28
C LEU A 37 17.48 -5.19 3.99
N LYS A 38 17.40 -6.33 3.31
CA LYS A 38 18.60 -7.08 2.89
C LYS A 38 19.46 -6.32 1.89
N ALA A 39 18.84 -5.63 0.94
CA ALA A 39 19.56 -4.81 -0.02
C ALA A 39 20.27 -3.61 0.64
N LEU A 40 19.75 -3.10 1.75
CA LEU A 40 20.36 -2.01 2.51
C LEU A 40 21.53 -2.49 3.38
N GLU A 41 21.50 -3.72 3.88
CA GLU A 41 22.56 -4.28 4.74
C GLU A 41 23.58 -5.15 3.98
N VAL A 42 23.77 -4.88 2.69
CA VAL A 42 24.81 -5.53 1.88
C VAL A 42 26.18 -5.25 2.51
N GLY A 43 26.91 -6.33 2.83
CA GLY A 43 28.22 -6.28 3.48
C GLY A 43 28.22 -6.66 4.97
N HIS A 44 27.05 -6.81 5.61
CA HIS A 44 26.95 -7.19 7.03
C HIS A 44 25.94 -8.33 7.28
N PRO A 45 26.28 -9.58 6.93
CA PRO A 45 25.35 -10.71 7.03
C PRO A 45 24.94 -11.11 8.46
N GLU A 46 25.72 -10.67 9.46
CA GLU A 46 25.49 -10.96 10.88
C GLU A 46 24.47 -10.05 11.56
N HIS A 47 24.05 -8.97 10.90
CA HIS A 47 23.10 -8.02 11.47
C HIS A 47 21.73 -8.65 11.73
N GLN A 48 21.04 -8.12 12.74
CA GLN A 48 19.73 -8.59 13.17
C GLN A 48 18.63 -7.74 12.56
N ILE A 49 17.60 -8.43 12.09
CA ILE A 49 16.34 -7.84 11.65
C ILE A 49 15.37 -7.90 12.83
N GLU A 50 14.85 -6.74 13.19
CA GLU A 50 13.94 -6.53 14.31
C GLU A 50 12.53 -6.16 13.81
N ALA A 51 11.52 -6.59 14.57
CA ALA A 51 10.15 -6.12 14.47
C ALA A 51 9.82 -5.28 15.69
N HIS A 52 9.23 -4.12 15.40
CA HIS A 52 8.60 -3.25 16.37
C HIS A 52 7.08 -3.29 16.16
N VAL A 53 6.38 -3.93 17.09
CA VAL A 53 4.92 -4.05 17.03
C VAL A 53 4.31 -3.10 18.05
N GLN A 54 3.53 -2.13 17.58
CA GLN A 54 2.74 -1.26 18.43
C GLN A 54 1.44 -1.97 18.78
N CYS A 55 1.29 -2.32 20.06
CA CYS A 55 0.08 -2.88 20.62
C CYS A 55 -0.79 -1.79 21.27
N LYS A 56 -2.11 -1.97 21.23
CA LYS A 56 -3.08 -1.15 21.95
C LYS A 56 -3.12 -1.61 23.42
N ILE A 57 -2.68 -0.75 24.32
CA ILE A 57 -2.76 -0.96 25.77
C ILE A 57 -3.93 -0.13 26.32
N GLU A 58 -4.72 -0.73 27.21
CA GLU A 58 -5.72 -0.03 28.02
C GLU A 58 -5.32 -0.14 29.50
N LYS A 59 -5.84 0.73 30.37
CA LYS A 59 -5.40 0.78 31.79
C LYS A 59 -5.59 -0.54 32.55
N SER A 60 -6.52 -1.38 32.12
CA SER A 60 -6.83 -2.69 32.71
C SER A 60 -6.02 -3.84 32.13
N THR A 61 -5.25 -3.63 31.06
CA THR A 61 -4.57 -4.74 30.37
C THR A 61 -3.28 -5.12 31.08
N PRO A 62 -3.06 -6.42 31.39
CA PRO A 62 -1.80 -6.86 31.96
C PRO A 62 -0.65 -6.63 30.97
N LEU A 63 0.57 -6.47 31.51
CA LEU A 63 1.76 -6.28 30.68
C LEU A 63 1.97 -7.51 29.78
N ILE A 64 2.03 -7.26 28.47
CA ILE A 64 2.18 -8.32 27.46
C ILE A 64 3.53 -9.01 27.68
N ARG A 65 3.47 -10.29 28.06
CA ARG A 65 4.60 -11.21 28.19
C ARG A 65 4.17 -12.54 27.61
N GLY A 66 5.02 -13.15 26.80
CA GLY A 66 4.73 -14.41 26.15
C GLY A 66 6.01 -15.15 25.78
N SER A 67 5.85 -16.43 25.51
CA SER A 67 6.91 -17.30 25.01
C SER A 67 6.39 -18.00 23.77
N VAL A 68 7.18 -17.99 22.70
CA VAL A 68 6.78 -18.50 21.39
C VAL A 68 7.87 -19.39 20.83
N ILE A 69 7.46 -20.44 20.13
CA ILE A 69 8.37 -21.33 19.41
C ILE A 69 8.57 -20.74 18.02
N LEU A 70 9.78 -20.28 17.72
CA LEU A 70 10.12 -19.80 16.39
C LEU A 70 10.37 -20.99 15.45
N SER A 71 9.94 -20.86 14.19
CA SER A 71 10.17 -21.88 13.17
C SER A 71 11.66 -22.07 12.86
N LYS A 72 12.42 -20.98 12.90
CA LYS A 72 13.87 -20.98 12.76
C LYS A 72 14.51 -20.17 13.89
N SER A 73 15.46 -20.78 14.57
CA SER A 73 16.13 -20.18 15.72
C SER A 73 17.05 -19.02 15.31
N ILE A 74 17.01 -17.93 16.07
CA ILE A 74 17.82 -16.71 15.83
C ILE A 74 19.24 -16.86 16.40
N LYS A 75 19.36 -17.59 17.52
CA LYS A 75 20.62 -17.82 18.22
C LYS A 75 21.35 -19.03 17.64
N GLN A 76 22.67 -19.08 17.87
CA GLN A 76 23.41 -20.34 17.83
C GLN A 76 22.72 -21.35 18.75
N GLU A 77 22.79 -22.63 18.42
CA GLU A 77 22.09 -23.68 19.16
C GLU A 77 22.36 -23.54 20.66
N PRO A 78 21.33 -23.25 21.48
CA PRO A 78 21.54 -22.98 22.88
C PRO A 78 22.10 -24.23 23.54
N THR A 79 23.11 -24.03 24.39
CA THR A 79 23.70 -25.14 25.13
C THR A 79 22.74 -25.58 26.24
N VAL A 80 22.08 -26.74 26.04
CA VAL A 80 21.06 -27.25 26.97
C VAL A 80 21.68 -28.23 27.95
N LEU A 81 21.58 -27.89 29.24
CA LEU A 81 21.96 -28.75 30.35
C LEU A 81 20.72 -29.37 30.98
N VAL A 82 20.74 -30.69 31.18
CA VAL A 82 19.63 -31.46 31.74
C VAL A 82 20.06 -32.16 33.01
N PHE A 83 19.36 -31.88 34.11
CA PHE A 83 19.48 -32.62 35.36
C PHE A 83 18.45 -33.75 35.39
N ALA A 84 18.92 -34.98 35.17
CA ALA A 84 18.08 -36.17 35.17
C ALA A 84 18.90 -37.40 35.58
N THR A 85 18.22 -38.41 36.14
CA THR A 85 18.78 -39.70 36.53
C THR A 85 18.10 -40.83 35.75
N GLY A 86 18.83 -41.91 35.49
CA GLY A 86 18.32 -43.13 34.86
C GLY A 86 17.83 -42.94 33.41
N LYS A 87 16.72 -43.60 33.06
CA LYS A 87 16.15 -43.66 31.68
C LYS A 87 15.89 -42.28 31.05
N LYS A 88 15.49 -41.30 31.86
CA LYS A 88 15.24 -39.91 31.41
C LYS A 88 16.51 -39.21 30.94
N ALA A 89 17.68 -39.61 31.45
CA ALA A 89 18.97 -39.07 31.00
C ALA A 89 19.31 -39.56 29.58
N GLU A 90 18.99 -40.80 29.25
CA GLU A 90 19.19 -41.37 27.92
C GLU A 90 18.27 -40.71 26.89
N GLU A 91 16.99 -40.50 27.25
CA GLU A 91 16.02 -39.76 26.44
C GLU A 91 16.47 -38.32 26.17
N ALA A 92 17.06 -37.66 27.17
CA ALA A 92 17.58 -36.29 27.04
C ALA A 92 18.78 -36.23 26.08
N LYS A 93 19.70 -37.21 26.17
CA LYS A 93 20.83 -37.34 25.23
C LYS A 93 20.33 -37.61 23.81
N ALA A 94 19.35 -38.49 23.64
CA ALA A 94 18.74 -38.78 22.34
C ALA A 94 18.00 -37.56 21.74
N ALA A 95 17.41 -36.71 22.57
CA ALA A 95 16.79 -35.45 22.14
C ALA A 95 17.80 -34.34 21.76
N GLY A 96 19.10 -34.58 21.98
CA GLY A 96 20.18 -33.69 21.60
C GLY A 96 20.49 -32.61 22.64
N ALA A 97 20.42 -32.95 23.93
CA ALA A 97 21.04 -32.17 25.01
C ALA A 97 22.55 -32.40 25.04
N GLN A 98 23.36 -31.33 25.10
CA GLN A 98 24.83 -31.47 25.10
C GLN A 98 25.37 -31.99 26.44
N LEU A 99 24.76 -31.61 27.57
CA LEU A 99 25.22 -31.96 28.90
C LEU A 99 24.06 -32.56 29.70
N VAL A 100 24.22 -33.81 30.11
CA VAL A 100 23.21 -34.54 30.90
C VAL A 100 23.91 -35.22 32.07
N GLY A 101 23.40 -35.01 33.28
CA GLY A 101 23.99 -35.62 34.47
C GLY A 101 23.18 -35.43 35.74
N GLY A 102 23.60 -36.17 36.77
CA GLY A 102 23.00 -36.17 38.11
C GLY A 102 23.72 -35.23 39.06
N GLU A 103 24.16 -35.74 40.21
CA GLU A 103 24.79 -34.95 41.28
C GLU A 103 26.19 -34.44 40.92
N GLU A 104 26.92 -35.14 40.06
CA GLU A 104 28.27 -34.76 39.62
C GLU A 104 28.30 -33.40 38.89
N LEU A 105 27.29 -33.12 38.05
CA LEU A 105 27.18 -31.83 37.36
C LEU A 105 26.82 -30.70 38.31
N ILE A 106 26.15 -30.98 39.44
CA ILE A 106 25.76 -29.96 40.42
C ILE A 106 27.01 -29.31 41.03
N GLU A 107 28.02 -30.12 41.34
CA GLU A 107 29.29 -29.64 41.90
C GLU A 107 30.11 -28.84 40.88
N GLN A 108 30.16 -29.30 39.62
CA GLN A 108 30.86 -28.59 38.54
C GLN A 108 30.20 -27.25 38.21
N VAL A 109 28.87 -27.16 38.27
CA VAL A 109 28.13 -25.91 38.07
C VAL A 109 28.33 -24.97 39.26
N LYS A 110 28.42 -25.50 40.49
CA LYS A 110 28.77 -24.71 41.68
C LYS A 110 30.20 -24.16 41.61
N ALA A 111 31.14 -24.93 41.05
CA ALA A 111 32.51 -24.50 40.76
C ALA A 111 32.62 -23.53 39.57
N GLY A 112 31.54 -23.35 38.79
CA GLY A 112 31.46 -22.36 37.72
C GLY A 112 32.16 -22.74 36.41
N GLN A 113 32.54 -24.00 36.23
CA GLN A 113 33.32 -24.43 35.06
C GLN A 113 32.47 -24.62 33.80
N VAL A 114 31.16 -24.84 33.95
CA VAL A 114 30.26 -25.18 32.83
C VAL A 114 29.54 -23.94 32.30
N LYS A 115 29.70 -23.68 30.99
CA LYS A 115 28.92 -22.65 30.26
C LYS A 115 27.71 -23.31 29.63
N PHE A 116 26.51 -22.87 30.00
CA PHE A 116 25.25 -23.32 29.42
C PHE A 116 24.22 -22.19 29.36
N ASP A 117 23.29 -22.27 28.41
CA ASP A 117 22.28 -21.24 28.12
C ASP A 117 20.89 -21.59 28.63
N LYS A 118 20.58 -22.89 28.76
CA LYS A 118 19.28 -23.37 29.27
C LYS A 118 19.47 -24.56 30.20
N CYS A 119 18.69 -24.58 31.27
CA CYS A 119 18.68 -25.65 32.26
C CYS A 119 17.28 -26.27 32.34
N ILE A 120 17.21 -27.58 32.25
CA ILE A 120 15.99 -28.38 32.40
C ILE A 120 16.23 -29.37 33.54
N ALA A 121 15.22 -29.60 34.39
CA ALA A 121 15.35 -30.53 35.50
C ALA A 121 14.11 -31.42 35.62
N THR A 122 14.31 -32.68 36.00
CA THR A 122 13.19 -33.52 36.42
C THR A 122 12.74 -33.13 37.84
N PRO A 123 11.47 -33.36 38.20
CA PRO A 123 10.98 -33.07 39.56
C PRO A 123 11.78 -33.76 40.66
N GLN A 124 12.34 -34.95 40.38
CA GLN A 124 13.19 -35.70 41.30
C GLN A 124 14.53 -35.00 41.60
N MET A 125 15.16 -34.41 40.58
CA MET A 125 16.45 -33.73 40.72
C MET A 125 16.30 -32.27 41.16
N PHE A 126 15.10 -31.70 41.05
CA PHE A 126 14.84 -30.30 41.35
C PHE A 126 15.24 -29.86 42.79
N PRO A 127 14.95 -30.62 43.87
CA PRO A 127 15.38 -30.27 45.22
C PRO A 127 16.89 -30.11 45.36
N LEU A 128 17.67 -30.92 44.65
CA LEU A 128 19.13 -30.84 44.67
C LEU A 128 19.64 -29.62 43.89
N VAL A 129 18.98 -29.26 42.79
CA VAL A 129 19.31 -28.07 41.98
C VAL A 129 19.04 -26.77 42.75
N THR A 130 18.14 -26.76 43.74
CA THR A 130 17.93 -25.57 44.61
C THR A 130 19.18 -25.15 45.39
N LYS A 131 20.10 -26.09 45.69
CA LYS A 131 21.39 -25.77 46.33
C LYS A 131 22.28 -24.86 45.45
N ILE A 132 22.09 -24.90 44.14
CA ILE A 132 22.81 -24.08 43.15
C ILE A 132 22.04 -22.79 42.82
N ALA A 133 20.89 -22.51 43.47
CA ALA A 133 20.06 -21.34 43.17
C ALA A 133 20.82 -20.01 43.30
N LYS A 134 21.83 -19.92 44.17
CA LYS A 134 22.70 -18.73 44.30
C LYS A 134 23.47 -18.40 43.01
N VAL A 135 23.84 -19.42 42.22
CA VAL A 135 24.56 -19.24 40.94
C VAL A 135 23.59 -19.12 39.76
N LEU A 136 22.51 -19.93 39.75
CA LEU A 136 21.55 -19.96 38.64
C LEU A 136 20.53 -18.81 38.66
N GLY A 137 20.19 -18.32 39.85
CA GLY A 137 19.25 -17.23 40.08
C GLY A 137 19.60 -15.93 39.36
N PRO A 138 20.77 -15.32 39.60
CA PRO A 138 21.13 -14.05 38.95
C PRO A 138 21.27 -14.19 37.43
N LYS A 139 21.60 -15.39 36.93
CA LYS A 139 21.69 -15.68 35.49
C LYS A 139 20.33 -15.95 34.82
N GLY A 140 19.25 -16.09 35.61
CA GLY A 140 17.92 -16.42 35.08
C GLY A 140 17.79 -17.82 34.49
N LEU A 141 18.76 -18.70 34.78
CA LEU A 141 18.84 -20.08 34.28
C LEU A 141 18.12 -21.09 35.18
N MET A 142 17.60 -20.65 36.31
CA MET A 142 16.93 -21.54 37.26
C MET A 142 15.67 -22.16 36.63
N PRO A 143 15.52 -23.49 36.65
CA PRO A 143 14.32 -24.12 36.11
C PRO A 143 13.10 -23.76 36.97
N THR A 144 11.96 -23.48 36.34
CA THR A 144 10.71 -23.13 37.03
C THR A 144 9.52 -23.86 36.42
N VAL A 145 8.54 -24.19 37.26
CA VAL A 145 7.29 -24.85 36.83
C VAL A 145 6.50 -23.95 35.87
N LYS A 146 6.50 -22.62 36.11
CA LYS A 146 5.81 -21.64 35.24
C LYS A 146 6.35 -21.59 33.82
N LYS A 147 7.65 -21.82 33.62
CA LYS A 147 8.26 -21.89 32.29
C LYS A 147 8.16 -23.29 31.65
N GLY A 148 7.61 -24.27 32.38
CA GLY A 148 7.53 -25.66 31.90
C GLY A 148 8.90 -26.33 31.75
N THR A 149 9.93 -25.86 32.44
CA THR A 149 11.30 -26.44 32.39
C THR A 149 11.53 -27.47 33.50
N VAL A 150 10.55 -27.66 34.39
CA VAL A 150 10.52 -28.74 35.39
C VAL A 150 9.43 -29.71 34.98
N THR A 151 9.80 -30.78 34.29
CA THR A 151 8.85 -31.71 33.66
C THR A 151 9.42 -33.12 33.64
N ASP A 152 8.52 -34.11 33.58
CA ASP A 152 8.90 -35.51 33.37
C ASP A 152 9.20 -35.82 31.90
N ASP A 153 8.60 -35.10 30.96
CA ASP A 153 8.79 -35.25 29.51
C ASP A 153 10.02 -34.47 29.01
N VAL A 154 11.20 -35.02 29.27
CA VAL A 154 12.49 -34.35 29.01
C VAL A 154 12.77 -34.20 27.50
N ALA A 155 12.43 -35.21 26.69
CA ALA A 155 12.71 -35.18 25.26
C ALA A 155 11.98 -34.05 24.52
N HIS A 156 10.70 -33.85 24.83
CA HIS A 156 9.88 -32.80 24.21
C HIS A 156 10.33 -31.40 24.65
N THR A 157 10.61 -31.23 25.94
CA THR A 157 11.06 -29.95 26.50
C THR A 157 12.45 -29.54 26.01
N VAL A 158 13.37 -30.49 25.80
CA VAL A 158 14.69 -30.22 25.18
C VAL A 158 14.53 -29.70 23.75
N ARG A 159 13.64 -30.32 22.94
CA ARG A 159 13.37 -29.88 21.57
C ARG A 159 12.75 -28.48 21.52
N MET A 160 11.72 -28.23 22.34
CA MET A 160 11.10 -26.91 22.43
C MET A 160 12.08 -25.85 22.95
N SER A 161 12.97 -26.23 23.86
CA SER A 161 13.95 -25.31 24.44
C SER A 161 14.94 -24.77 23.39
N LYS A 162 15.17 -25.46 22.27
CA LYS A 162 16.04 -24.94 21.21
C LYS A 162 15.44 -23.74 20.46
N SER A 163 14.12 -23.69 20.35
CA SER A 163 13.38 -22.71 19.55
C SER A 163 12.48 -21.78 20.37
N LEU A 164 12.39 -21.99 21.69
CA LEU A 164 11.64 -21.14 22.61
C LEU A 164 12.27 -19.73 22.70
N PHE A 165 11.47 -18.74 22.32
CA PHE A 165 11.79 -17.32 22.32
C PHE A 165 10.82 -16.56 23.22
N ASP A 166 11.37 -15.88 24.24
CA ASP A 166 10.59 -15.08 25.17
C ASP A 166 10.50 -13.64 24.66
N PHE A 167 9.30 -13.06 24.68
CA PHE A 167 9.08 -11.68 24.29
C PHE A 167 8.33 -10.91 25.38
N ARG A 168 8.68 -9.63 25.54
CA ARG A 168 8.11 -8.73 26.54
C ARG A 168 7.85 -7.38 25.93
N ALA A 169 6.63 -6.87 26.07
CA ALA A 169 6.32 -5.51 25.66
C ALA A 169 6.77 -4.50 26.74
N ASP A 170 7.05 -3.29 26.27
CA ASP A 170 7.31 -2.15 27.14
C ASP A 170 6.02 -1.59 27.76
N LYS A 171 6.16 -0.70 28.74
CA LYS A 171 5.04 0.02 29.39
C LYS A 171 4.20 0.81 28.39
N HIS A 172 4.80 1.27 27.30
CA HIS A 172 4.13 1.97 26.20
C HIS A 172 3.43 1.04 25.19
N GLY A 173 3.56 -0.28 25.36
CA GLY A 173 2.92 -1.27 24.48
C GLY A 173 3.63 -1.48 23.16
N VAL A 174 4.89 -1.08 23.07
CA VAL A 174 5.77 -1.45 21.97
C VAL A 174 6.45 -2.77 22.30
N LEU A 175 6.38 -3.71 21.38
CA LEU A 175 7.14 -4.94 21.43
C LEU A 175 8.37 -4.81 20.53
N HIS A 176 9.56 -4.89 21.12
CA HIS A 176 10.83 -4.96 20.39
C HIS A 176 11.30 -6.40 20.35
N THR A 177 11.29 -7.01 19.17
CA THR A 177 11.65 -8.43 19.00
C THR A 177 12.50 -8.65 17.77
N GLY A 178 13.66 -9.30 17.94
CA GLY A 178 14.42 -9.85 16.81
C GLY A 178 13.63 -10.96 16.11
N ILE A 179 13.57 -10.92 14.78
CA ILE A 179 12.90 -11.94 13.95
C ILE A 179 13.92 -12.94 13.40
N GLY A 180 15.13 -12.46 13.08
CA GLY A 180 16.19 -13.27 12.50
C GLY A 180 17.40 -12.44 12.08
N LYS A 181 18.38 -13.08 11.44
CA LYS A 181 19.55 -12.41 10.85
C LYS A 181 19.31 -12.11 9.37
N VAL A 182 20.08 -11.17 8.81
CA VAL A 182 20.04 -10.84 7.37
C VAL A 182 20.29 -12.06 6.48
N ASN A 183 21.15 -12.99 6.94
CA ASN A 183 21.47 -14.23 6.23
C ASN A 183 20.28 -15.21 6.07
N PHE A 184 19.18 -15.04 6.81
CA PHE A 184 18.04 -15.97 6.71
C PHE A 184 17.26 -15.77 5.42
N GLN A 185 16.60 -16.80 4.92
CA GLN A 185 15.72 -16.67 3.74
C GLN A 185 14.51 -15.79 4.09
N SER A 186 13.98 -15.04 3.12
CA SER A 186 12.83 -14.15 3.35
C SER A 186 11.58 -14.92 3.82
N SER A 187 11.40 -16.16 3.35
CA SER A 187 10.32 -17.06 3.80
C SER A 187 10.39 -17.36 5.29
N ASP A 188 11.60 -17.57 5.81
CA ASP A 188 11.82 -17.95 7.20
C ASP A 188 11.55 -16.76 8.14
N LEU A 189 11.95 -15.56 7.72
CA LEU A 189 11.67 -14.31 8.44
C LEU A 189 10.16 -14.02 8.48
N GLU A 190 9.46 -14.25 7.36
CA GLU A 190 8.00 -14.15 7.31
C GLU A 190 7.31 -15.14 8.25
N ALA A 191 7.76 -16.40 8.27
CA ALA A 191 7.22 -17.43 9.15
C ALA A 191 7.40 -17.06 10.63
N ASN A 192 8.60 -16.63 11.02
CA ASN A 192 8.89 -16.20 12.39
C ASN A 192 8.03 -15.01 12.81
N LEU A 193 7.87 -14.00 11.94
CA LEU A 193 7.03 -12.84 12.26
C LEU A 193 5.54 -13.22 12.38
N LYS A 194 5.02 -14.09 11.50
CA LYS A 194 3.63 -14.55 11.57
C LYS A 194 3.32 -15.22 12.91
N VAL A 195 4.21 -16.09 13.36
CA VAL A 195 4.07 -16.82 14.61
C VAL A 195 4.04 -15.86 15.82
N ILE A 196 4.87 -14.81 15.82
CA ILE A 196 4.82 -13.74 16.85
C ILE A 196 3.48 -12.98 16.80
N LEU A 197 3.02 -12.60 15.60
CA LEU A 197 1.76 -11.86 15.45
C LEU A 197 0.53 -12.69 15.82
N GLU A 198 0.56 -14.00 15.59
CA GLU A 198 -0.49 -14.93 15.99
C GLU A 198 -0.57 -15.06 17.50
N GLU A 199 0.57 -15.21 18.20
CA GLU A 199 0.57 -15.25 19.66
C GLU A 199 0.03 -13.95 20.28
N LEU A 200 0.42 -12.80 19.72
CA LEU A 200 -0.13 -11.51 20.15
C LEU A 200 -1.64 -11.44 19.94
N ARG A 201 -2.18 -12.04 18.88
CA ARG A 201 -3.63 -12.13 18.67
C ARG A 201 -4.29 -13.06 19.70
N THR A 202 -3.66 -14.17 20.05
CA THR A 202 -4.15 -15.07 21.11
C THR A 202 -4.20 -14.36 22.46
N PHE A 203 -3.13 -13.63 22.81
CA PHE A 203 -3.08 -12.79 24.01
C PHE A 203 -4.15 -11.70 23.99
N GLY A 204 -4.38 -11.06 22.83
CA GLY A 204 -5.43 -10.07 22.66
C GLY A 204 -6.84 -10.63 22.84
N LYS A 205 -7.10 -11.85 22.34
CA LYS A 205 -8.38 -12.55 22.55
C LYS A 205 -8.61 -12.87 24.02
N ALA A 206 -7.60 -13.39 24.72
CA ALA A 206 -7.70 -13.72 26.15
C ALA A 206 -8.07 -12.50 27.02
N ASN A 207 -7.64 -11.30 26.60
CA ASN A 207 -7.88 -10.04 27.32
C ASN A 207 -9.01 -9.19 26.71
N ASN A 208 -9.85 -9.76 25.82
CA ASN A 208 -10.98 -9.08 25.16
C ASN A 208 -10.62 -7.80 24.36
N LEU A 209 -9.37 -7.68 23.90
CA LEU A 209 -8.91 -6.53 23.12
C LEU A 209 -9.18 -6.76 21.63
N LYS A 210 -10.21 -6.09 21.10
CA LYS A 210 -10.46 -6.04 19.64
C LYS A 210 -9.33 -5.26 18.96
N ALA A 211 -8.64 -5.92 18.03
CA ALA A 211 -7.51 -5.37 17.25
C ALA A 211 -6.35 -4.86 18.14
N ILE A 212 -5.69 -5.80 18.83
CA ILE A 212 -4.53 -5.48 19.69
C ILE A 212 -3.36 -4.88 18.91
N ILE A 213 -3.11 -5.30 17.66
CA ILE A 213 -2.00 -4.81 16.83
C ILE A 213 -2.46 -3.54 16.10
N GLN A 214 -1.76 -2.43 16.31
CA GLN A 214 -1.99 -1.16 15.60
C GLN A 214 -1.07 -1.05 14.37
N ASN A 215 0.24 -1.03 14.62
CA ASN A 215 1.26 -0.86 13.58
C ASN A 215 2.35 -1.90 13.75
N VAL A 216 2.90 -2.37 12.63
CA VAL A 216 4.07 -3.25 12.58
C VAL A 216 5.13 -2.56 11.74
N VAL A 217 6.31 -2.35 12.33
CA VAL A 217 7.48 -1.78 11.66
C VAL A 217 8.58 -2.81 11.72
N VAL A 218 9.22 -3.08 10.58
CA VAL A 218 10.39 -3.95 10.51
C VAL A 218 11.60 -3.07 10.22
N SER A 219 12.67 -3.26 10.99
CA SER A 219 13.91 -2.49 10.90
C SER A 219 15.10 -3.45 10.93
N SER A 220 16.24 -2.92 10.51
CA SER A 220 17.54 -3.59 10.65
C SER A 220 18.41 -2.82 11.61
N THR A 221 19.50 -3.42 12.11
CA THR A 221 20.40 -2.79 13.09
C THR A 221 20.87 -1.39 12.64
N ARG A 222 21.06 -1.17 11.32
CA ARG A 222 21.43 0.15 10.76
C ARG A 222 20.44 0.68 9.71
N GLY A 223 19.33 -0.02 9.51
CA GLY A 223 18.36 0.29 8.45
C GLY A 223 17.22 1.20 8.92
N PRO A 224 16.57 1.94 8.01
CA PRO A 224 15.34 2.65 8.30
C PRO A 224 14.21 1.67 8.67
N GLY A 225 13.25 2.11 9.50
CA GLY A 225 12.07 1.33 9.83
C GLY A 225 11.04 1.36 8.70
N ILE A 226 10.69 0.19 8.18
CA ILE A 226 9.68 0.02 7.12
C ILE A 226 8.35 -0.37 7.77
N VAL A 227 7.31 0.40 7.51
CA VAL A 227 5.95 0.05 7.95
C VAL A 227 5.43 -1.08 7.07
N VAL A 228 5.03 -2.18 7.72
CA VAL A 228 4.52 -3.36 7.04
C VAL A 228 3.03 -3.51 7.28
N SER A 229 2.29 -3.93 6.24
CA SER A 229 0.88 -4.25 6.40
C SER A 229 0.71 -5.49 7.29
N ALA A 230 0.18 -5.29 8.51
CA ALA A 230 -0.12 -6.37 9.46
C ALA A 230 -1.21 -7.33 8.96
N ARG A 231 -1.97 -6.89 7.95
CA ARG A 231 -2.86 -7.74 7.15
C ARG A 231 -2.07 -8.11 5.90
N GLN A 232 -1.74 -9.39 5.75
CA GLN A 232 -1.36 -9.88 4.43
C GLN A 232 -2.55 -9.63 3.50
N THR A 233 -2.52 -8.52 2.78
CA THR A 233 -3.04 -8.49 1.42
C THR A 233 -2.00 -9.26 0.64
N PRO A 234 -2.22 -10.55 0.30
CA PRO A 234 -1.41 -11.15 -0.73
C PRO A 234 -1.38 -10.18 -1.91
N ARG A 235 -0.20 -9.98 -2.51
CA ARG A 235 -0.04 -9.31 -3.81
C ARG A 235 -1.19 -9.71 -4.73
N LEU A 236 -1.60 -8.80 -5.63
CA LEU A 236 -2.63 -8.91 -6.68
C LEU A 236 -2.58 -10.20 -7.53
N ILE A 237 -2.66 -11.37 -6.91
CA ILE A 237 -3.42 -12.49 -7.39
C ILE A 237 -4.83 -12.02 -7.10
N ARG A 238 -5.69 -11.92 -8.12
CA ARG A 238 -7.12 -11.76 -7.88
C ARG A 238 -7.54 -12.94 -7.01
N SER A 239 -7.60 -12.76 -5.70
CA SER A 239 -8.14 -13.77 -4.83
C SER A 239 -9.58 -13.93 -5.26
N PHE A 240 -9.94 -15.15 -5.63
CA PHE A 240 -11.27 -15.49 -6.08
C PHE A 240 -12.22 -15.34 -4.87
N SER A 241 -12.61 -14.12 -4.58
CA SER A 241 -13.53 -13.79 -3.51
C SER A 241 -14.93 -13.77 -4.10
N THR A 242 -15.76 -14.72 -3.65
CA THR A 242 -17.12 -14.98 -4.16
C THR A 242 -18.08 -13.80 -4.12
N THR A 243 -17.77 -12.72 -3.39
CA THR A 243 -18.67 -11.57 -3.20
C THR A 243 -18.49 -10.44 -4.22
N ARG A 244 -17.35 -10.38 -4.95
CA ARG A 244 -17.08 -9.36 -5.97
C ARG A 244 -16.21 -9.93 -7.09
N VAL A 245 -16.71 -10.94 -7.80
CA VAL A 245 -16.12 -11.38 -9.05
C VAL A 245 -16.82 -10.62 -10.17
N ALA A 246 -16.14 -9.63 -10.76
CA ALA A 246 -16.44 -9.20 -12.12
C ALA A 246 -15.48 -9.97 -13.03
N PRO A 247 -15.96 -10.77 -14.01
CA PRO A 247 -15.09 -11.31 -15.04
C PRO A 247 -14.33 -10.15 -15.68
N SER A 248 -13.02 -10.30 -15.79
CA SER A 248 -12.15 -9.17 -16.10
C SER A 248 -11.81 -9.00 -17.57
N ALA A 249 -12.07 -10.05 -18.35
CA ALA A 249 -11.73 -10.13 -19.76
C ALA A 249 -12.89 -10.89 -20.41
N HIS A 250 -13.66 -10.19 -21.24
CA HIS A 250 -14.80 -10.74 -21.95
C HIS A 250 -14.42 -11.13 -23.38
N GLY A 251 -13.24 -10.70 -23.87
CA GLY A 251 -12.68 -11.06 -25.16
C GLY A 251 -11.51 -10.17 -25.58
N LEU A 252 -10.96 -10.43 -26.76
CA LEU A 252 -9.97 -9.56 -27.39
C LEU A 252 -10.64 -8.26 -27.85
N CYS A 253 -10.12 -7.12 -27.40
CA CYS A 253 -10.65 -5.80 -27.80
C CYS A 253 -9.84 -5.25 -28.98
N ARG A 254 -10.46 -5.18 -30.15
CA ARG A 254 -9.86 -4.71 -31.41
C ARG A 254 -9.14 -3.36 -31.27
N LEU A 255 -9.79 -2.33 -30.72
CA LEU A 255 -9.16 -1.02 -30.55
C LEU A 255 -7.97 -1.03 -29.59
N LYS A 256 -8.00 -1.91 -28.59
CA LYS A 256 -6.88 -2.06 -27.66
C LYS A 256 -5.68 -2.70 -28.36
N GLU A 257 -5.92 -3.75 -29.15
CA GLU A 257 -4.87 -4.40 -29.96
C GLU A 257 -4.30 -3.45 -31.02
N TYR A 258 -5.16 -2.70 -31.71
CA TYR A 258 -4.74 -1.66 -32.64
C TYR A 258 -3.80 -0.66 -31.95
N TYR A 259 -4.14 -0.21 -30.73
CA TYR A 259 -3.27 0.67 -29.96
C TYR A 259 -1.93 0.00 -29.62
N ASP A 260 -1.97 -1.20 -29.04
CA ASP A 260 -0.77 -1.89 -28.55
C ASP A 260 0.18 -2.27 -29.69
N ASN A 261 -0.34 -2.57 -30.90
CA ASN A 261 0.45 -3.05 -32.04
C ASN A 261 0.92 -1.95 -33.00
N THR A 262 0.22 -0.81 -33.09
CA THR A 262 0.53 0.23 -34.10
C THR A 262 0.70 1.60 -33.46
N VAL A 263 -0.38 2.14 -32.90
CA VAL A 263 -0.42 3.52 -32.37
C VAL A 263 0.63 3.74 -31.29
N ALA A 264 0.88 2.77 -30.41
CA ALA A 264 1.84 2.93 -29.33
C ALA A 264 3.26 3.22 -29.85
N GLU A 265 3.68 2.51 -30.90
CA GLU A 265 4.98 2.71 -31.54
C GLU A 265 5.04 4.06 -32.27
N ASP A 266 4.01 4.38 -33.05
CA ASP A 266 3.91 5.66 -33.75
C ASP A 266 3.96 6.85 -32.79
N LEU A 267 3.21 6.78 -31.68
CA LEU A 267 3.21 7.82 -30.64
C LEU A 267 4.57 7.96 -29.96
N MET A 268 5.29 6.86 -29.77
CA MET A 268 6.63 6.87 -29.21
C MET A 268 7.60 7.59 -30.16
N ILE A 269 7.56 7.25 -31.45
CA ILE A 269 8.41 7.84 -32.48
C ILE A 269 8.08 9.32 -32.69
N MET A 270 6.80 9.68 -32.83
CA MET A 270 6.35 11.07 -32.99
C MET A 270 6.66 11.92 -31.75
N GLY A 271 6.63 11.32 -30.56
CA GLY A 271 6.94 11.98 -29.30
C GLY A 271 8.43 12.02 -28.95
N TYR A 272 9.30 11.44 -29.78
CA TYR A 272 10.74 11.40 -29.54
C TYR A 272 11.37 12.79 -29.76
N ASP A 273 12.04 13.28 -28.72
CA ASP A 273 12.78 14.54 -28.76
C ASP A 273 14.24 14.25 -28.43
N HIS A 274 15.08 14.13 -29.47
CA HIS A 274 16.50 13.84 -29.34
C HIS A 274 17.23 14.83 -28.42
N SER A 275 16.82 16.11 -28.46
CA SER A 275 17.45 17.20 -27.70
C SER A 275 17.28 17.07 -26.19
N ARG A 276 16.24 16.34 -25.74
CA ARG A 276 15.99 16.08 -24.32
C ARG A 276 16.66 14.80 -23.82
N VAL A 277 16.93 13.84 -24.72
CA VAL A 277 17.48 12.52 -24.39
C VAL A 277 19.00 12.52 -24.45
N ALA A 278 19.57 13.05 -25.54
CA ALA A 278 20.98 13.39 -25.60
C ALA A 278 21.11 14.80 -25.02
N PRO A 279 21.72 15.00 -23.83
CA PRO A 279 22.07 16.35 -23.43
C PRO A 279 22.91 16.92 -24.57
N SER A 280 22.43 18.01 -25.16
CA SER A 280 23.11 18.70 -26.25
C SER A 280 24.60 18.73 -25.96
N THR A 281 25.41 18.34 -26.93
CA THR A 281 26.89 18.34 -26.87
C THR A 281 27.47 19.76 -26.70
N PHE A 282 26.66 20.76 -26.34
CA PHE A 282 27.05 22.14 -26.09
C PHE A 282 26.63 22.61 -24.69
N LYS A 283 27.67 22.83 -23.86
CA LYS A 283 27.92 23.98 -22.96
C LYS A 283 26.65 24.64 -22.42
N HIS A 284 26.19 24.34 -21.21
CA HIS A 284 26.73 24.98 -20.02
C HIS A 284 26.51 24.11 -18.76
N LEU A 285 27.50 23.25 -18.44
CA LEU A 285 27.73 22.83 -17.05
C LEU A 285 28.02 24.05 -16.13
N ASP A 286 28.44 25.16 -16.75
CA ASP A 286 28.93 26.35 -16.09
C ASP A 286 27.84 27.12 -15.34
N ILE A 287 26.56 27.06 -15.74
CA ILE A 287 25.54 27.89 -15.05
C ILE A 287 25.22 27.29 -13.68
N GLU A 288 25.05 25.97 -13.60
CA GLU A 288 24.75 25.29 -12.34
C GLU A 288 25.97 25.31 -11.40
N SER A 289 27.17 25.01 -11.91
CA SER A 289 28.42 25.12 -11.14
C SER A 289 28.76 26.56 -10.73
N ARG A 290 28.47 27.56 -11.57
CA ARG A 290 28.66 28.99 -11.23
C ARG A 290 27.63 29.49 -10.25
N ILE A 291 26.36 29.06 -10.35
CA ILE A 291 25.33 29.29 -9.33
C ILE A 291 25.77 28.68 -7.99
N HIS A 292 26.28 27.44 -7.99
CA HIS A 292 26.80 26.80 -6.78
C HIS A 292 28.05 27.51 -6.23
N SER A 293 28.95 28.02 -7.08
CA SER A 293 30.12 28.79 -6.65
C SER A 293 29.76 30.15 -6.04
N ILE A 294 28.78 30.86 -6.63
CA ILE A 294 28.27 32.14 -6.14
C ILE A 294 27.50 31.95 -4.82
N LEU A 295 26.69 30.90 -4.73
CA LEU A 295 25.97 30.54 -3.50
C LEU A 295 26.91 30.14 -2.36
N ASN A 296 28.01 29.43 -2.68
CA ASN A 296 29.01 29.05 -1.67
C ASN A 296 29.88 30.25 -1.23
N GLN A 297 30.18 31.20 -2.12
CA GLN A 297 30.90 32.43 -1.78
C GLN A 297 30.05 33.42 -0.96
N GLN A 298 28.73 33.43 -1.14
CA GLN A 298 27.82 34.29 -0.36
C GLN A 298 27.49 33.75 1.04
N GLN A 299 27.86 32.49 1.35
CA GLN A 299 27.57 31.86 2.65
C GLN A 299 28.65 32.10 3.72
N SER A 300 29.82 32.66 3.37
CA SER A 300 30.91 32.91 4.33
C SER A 300 30.86 34.29 4.99
N GLU A 301 30.07 35.24 4.48
CA GLU A 301 30.03 36.60 5.04
C GLU A 301 28.58 37.06 5.19
N THR A 302 28.16 37.26 6.45
CA THR A 302 26.83 37.69 6.94
C THR A 302 25.77 36.58 7.00
N LYS A 303 25.32 36.25 8.20
CA LYS A 303 24.03 35.56 8.42
C LYS A 303 22.97 36.64 8.58
N PRO A 304 22.17 37.00 7.56
CA PRO A 304 20.97 37.78 7.80
C PRO A 304 19.94 36.86 8.46
N ALA A 305 19.04 37.47 9.27
CA ALA A 305 17.95 36.75 9.92
C ALA A 305 17.26 35.80 8.93
N VAL A 306 17.13 34.52 9.30
CA VAL A 306 16.47 33.51 8.47
C VAL A 306 14.98 33.86 8.42
N THR A 307 14.60 34.74 7.49
CA THR A 307 13.19 34.88 7.13
C THR A 307 12.77 33.55 6.55
N GLU A 308 11.80 32.90 7.18
CA GLU A 308 11.22 31.65 6.69
C GLU A 308 10.81 31.87 5.23
N TYR A 309 11.42 31.12 4.29
CA TYR A 309 11.06 31.21 2.89
C TYR A 309 9.59 30.81 2.74
N VAL A 310 8.69 31.80 2.64
CA VAL A 310 7.31 31.53 2.26
C VAL A 310 7.34 31.01 0.83
N HIS A 311 6.95 29.74 0.63
CA HIS A 311 6.79 29.19 -0.71
C HIS A 311 5.80 30.05 -1.49
N ARG A 312 6.32 30.94 -2.34
CA ARG A 312 5.49 31.77 -3.21
C ARG A 312 4.82 30.83 -4.20
N THR A 313 3.49 30.76 -4.14
CA THR A 313 2.73 30.11 -5.20
C THR A 313 2.99 30.84 -6.52
N ARG A 314 2.91 30.13 -7.65
CA ARG A 314 3.04 30.76 -8.97
C ARG A 314 2.05 31.93 -9.08
N LYS A 315 2.45 33.00 -9.77
CA LYS A 315 1.60 34.15 -10.09
C LYS A 315 0.27 33.64 -10.68
N GLY A 316 -0.84 33.97 -10.02
CA GLY A 316 -2.19 33.51 -10.39
C GLY A 316 -2.69 32.25 -9.66
N GLY A 317 -1.98 31.75 -8.63
CA GLY A 317 -2.48 30.69 -7.74
C GLY A 317 -2.63 29.31 -8.41
N LYS A 318 -2.13 29.14 -9.63
CA LYS A 318 -2.22 27.87 -10.36
C LYS A 318 -1.28 26.84 -9.73
N PRO A 319 -1.73 25.58 -9.53
CA PRO A 319 -0.86 24.52 -9.05
C PRO A 319 0.31 24.30 -10.03
N VAL A 320 1.45 23.87 -9.52
CA VAL A 320 2.61 23.50 -10.34
C VAL A 320 2.24 22.28 -11.18
N LYS A 321 2.43 22.38 -12.50
CA LYS A 321 2.22 21.24 -13.40
C LYS A 321 3.42 20.28 -13.30
N PRO A 322 3.19 18.96 -13.32
CA PRO A 322 4.28 18.01 -13.42
C PRO A 322 5.05 18.23 -14.73
N ILE A 323 6.37 18.09 -14.67
CA ILE A 323 7.23 18.11 -15.86
C ILE A 323 6.94 16.84 -16.65
N ALA A 324 6.73 16.97 -17.97
CA ALA A 324 6.50 15.81 -18.83
C ALA A 324 7.77 14.95 -18.87
N PRO A 325 7.72 13.66 -18.50
CA PRO A 325 8.85 12.74 -18.60
C PRO A 325 9.25 12.50 -20.06
N LEU A 326 10.49 12.04 -20.25
CA LEU A 326 10.96 11.58 -21.55
C LEU A 326 10.10 10.41 -22.04
N LYS A 327 9.81 10.38 -23.35
CA LYS A 327 9.10 9.27 -23.96
C LYS A 327 10.06 8.07 -24.05
N HIS A 328 9.63 6.96 -23.49
CA HIS A 328 10.27 5.65 -23.61
C HIS A 328 9.18 4.58 -23.63
N GLY A 329 9.51 3.33 -23.93
CA GLY A 329 8.51 2.26 -24.14
C GLY A 329 7.48 2.04 -23.02
N GLN A 330 7.73 2.51 -21.79
CA GLN A 330 6.76 2.42 -20.69
C GLN A 330 5.89 3.68 -20.52
N VAL A 331 6.31 4.82 -21.09
CA VAL A 331 5.72 6.15 -20.92
C VAL A 331 5.16 6.62 -22.26
N ILE A 332 4.22 5.84 -22.79
CA ILE A 332 3.47 6.14 -24.00
C ILE A 332 2.06 6.64 -23.60
N PRO A 333 1.56 7.74 -24.20
CA PRO A 333 0.20 8.19 -23.96
C PRO A 333 -0.84 7.12 -24.29
N LYS A 334 -1.75 6.84 -23.36
CA LYS A 334 -2.88 5.92 -23.51
C LYS A 334 -4.14 6.48 -22.86
N VAL A 335 -5.29 5.95 -23.22
CA VAL A 335 -6.55 6.28 -22.54
C VAL A 335 -6.61 5.46 -21.25
N ASP A 336 -6.66 6.13 -20.09
CA ASP A 336 -6.70 5.49 -18.77
C ASP A 336 -8.13 5.15 -18.36
N LYS A 337 -9.04 6.10 -18.57
CA LYS A 337 -10.47 5.95 -18.31
C LYS A 337 -11.28 6.89 -19.18
N MET A 338 -12.54 6.53 -19.39
CA MET A 338 -13.51 7.44 -19.98
C MET A 338 -14.65 7.68 -19.01
N THR A 339 -15.11 8.92 -18.93
CA THR A 339 -16.27 9.29 -18.12
C THR A 339 -17.35 9.81 -19.04
N ILE A 340 -18.50 9.14 -19.03
CA ILE A 340 -19.70 9.62 -19.72
C ILE A 340 -20.57 10.30 -18.67
N HIS A 341 -21.02 11.51 -18.96
CA HIS A 341 -21.74 12.36 -18.02
C HIS A 341 -22.90 13.05 -18.72
N ALA A 342 -24.12 12.90 -18.21
CA ALA A 342 -25.26 13.70 -18.64
C ALA A 342 -25.83 14.48 -17.46
N MET A 343 -26.01 15.79 -17.65
CA MET A 343 -26.74 16.64 -16.74
C MET A 343 -28.16 16.84 -17.31
N VAL A 344 -29.17 16.38 -16.57
CA VAL A 344 -30.57 16.40 -17.02
C VAL A 344 -31.30 17.52 -16.30
N LYS A 345 -31.43 18.68 -16.95
CA LYS A 345 -32.01 19.87 -16.32
C LYS A 345 -33.48 19.65 -15.90
N GLU A 346 -34.25 18.84 -16.63
CA GLU A 346 -35.64 18.55 -16.30
C GLU A 346 -35.80 17.72 -15.02
N SER A 347 -34.73 17.13 -14.50
CA SER A 347 -34.79 16.35 -13.26
C SER A 347 -35.11 17.20 -12.02
N ILE A 348 -34.84 18.50 -12.10
CA ILE A 348 -35.15 19.48 -11.04
C ILE A 348 -36.66 19.53 -10.80
N HIS A 349 -37.46 19.40 -11.86
CA HIS A 349 -38.92 19.35 -11.78
C HIS A 349 -39.42 17.96 -11.43
N SER A 350 -38.89 16.91 -12.07
CA SER A 350 -39.24 15.52 -11.78
C SER A 350 -38.03 14.59 -11.83
N LYS A 351 -37.76 13.93 -10.70
CA LYS A 351 -36.70 12.93 -10.58
C LYS A 351 -36.83 11.77 -11.59
N SER A 352 -38.05 11.46 -12.04
CA SER A 352 -38.30 10.35 -12.98
C SER A 352 -37.61 10.55 -14.34
N ASN A 353 -37.37 11.80 -14.74
CA ASN A 353 -36.71 12.12 -16.01
C ASN A 353 -35.25 11.63 -16.07
N LEU A 354 -34.62 11.32 -14.93
CA LEU A 354 -33.28 10.73 -14.89
C LEU A 354 -33.26 9.26 -15.33
N LEU A 355 -34.40 8.56 -15.22
CA LEU A 355 -34.46 7.13 -15.48
C LEU A 355 -34.12 6.82 -16.95
N SER A 356 -34.57 7.65 -17.88
CA SER A 356 -34.27 7.48 -19.31
C SER A 356 -32.77 7.56 -19.59
N ALA A 357 -32.08 8.58 -19.06
CA ALA A 357 -30.63 8.71 -19.20
C ALA A 357 -29.88 7.57 -18.48
N PHE A 358 -30.37 7.13 -17.32
CA PHE A 358 -29.81 6.02 -16.56
C PHE A 358 -29.89 4.71 -17.34
N MET A 359 -31.06 4.36 -17.86
CA MET A 359 -31.26 3.15 -18.65
C MET A 359 -30.46 3.22 -19.95
N ALA A 360 -30.45 4.36 -20.65
CA ALA A 360 -29.70 4.51 -21.89
C ALA A 360 -28.20 4.30 -21.69
N PHE A 361 -27.60 4.93 -20.67
CA PHE A 361 -26.18 4.73 -20.35
C PHE A 361 -25.87 3.30 -19.93
N GLN A 362 -26.77 2.65 -19.19
CA GLN A 362 -26.60 1.26 -18.82
C GLN A 362 -26.64 0.34 -20.06
N SER A 363 -27.57 0.58 -20.98
CA SER A 363 -27.69 -0.19 -22.22
C SER A 363 -26.48 0.00 -23.14
N ILE A 364 -26.00 1.24 -23.31
CA ILE A 364 -24.86 1.55 -24.19
C ILE A 364 -23.55 0.98 -23.63
N THR A 365 -23.35 1.04 -22.31
CA THR A 365 -22.03 0.75 -21.71
C THR A 365 -21.93 -0.62 -21.04
N GLY A 366 -23.04 -1.33 -20.83
CA GLY A 366 -23.08 -2.56 -20.02
C GLY A 366 -22.76 -2.34 -18.53
N CYS A 367 -22.40 -1.12 -18.13
CA CYS A 367 -21.98 -0.76 -16.78
C CYS A 367 -23.12 -0.04 -16.05
N ARG A 368 -23.29 -0.33 -14.76
CA ARG A 368 -24.27 0.37 -13.93
C ARG A 368 -23.86 1.85 -13.73
N PRO A 369 -24.69 2.82 -14.12
CA PRO A 369 -24.40 4.23 -13.89
C PRO A 369 -24.57 4.66 -12.43
N GLU A 370 -23.92 5.76 -12.08
CA GLU A 370 -24.06 6.46 -10.80
C GLU A 370 -24.91 7.71 -10.98
N VAL A 371 -25.82 7.97 -10.04
CA VAL A 371 -26.61 9.21 -9.99
C VAL A 371 -25.77 10.31 -9.35
N ILE A 372 -25.69 11.46 -10.03
CA ILE A 372 -25.00 12.65 -9.55
C ILE A 372 -25.98 13.56 -8.84
N TYR A 373 -25.56 14.03 -7.67
CA TYR A 373 -26.30 14.98 -6.86
C TYR A 373 -25.70 16.39 -6.95
N ALA A 374 -26.56 17.40 -6.85
CA ALA A 374 -26.19 18.81 -6.83
C ALA A 374 -25.29 19.11 -5.62
N LYS A 375 -24.12 19.72 -5.88
CA LYS A 375 -23.14 20.09 -4.85
C LYS A 375 -23.34 21.49 -4.30
N LYS A 376 -24.03 22.36 -5.03
CA LYS A 376 -24.25 23.77 -4.68
C LYS A 376 -25.73 24.12 -4.82
N SER A 377 -26.21 24.99 -3.95
CA SER A 377 -27.55 25.58 -4.05
C SER A 377 -27.48 26.84 -4.90
N VAL A 378 -28.31 26.94 -5.92
CA VAL A 378 -28.41 28.13 -6.79
C VAL A 378 -29.88 28.44 -7.04
N ALA A 379 -30.37 29.52 -6.41
CA ALA A 379 -31.78 29.91 -6.44
C ALA A 379 -32.30 30.19 -7.86
N ASN A 380 -31.52 30.90 -8.70
CA ASN A 380 -31.89 31.24 -10.08
C ASN A 380 -32.18 30.01 -10.94
N TRP A 381 -31.55 28.87 -10.64
CA TRP A 381 -31.75 27.61 -11.35
C TRP A 381 -32.76 26.68 -10.65
N LYS A 382 -33.38 27.14 -9.56
CA LYS A 382 -34.23 26.33 -8.68
C LYS A 382 -33.53 25.06 -8.17
N LEU A 383 -32.20 25.12 -8.08
CA LEU A 383 -31.32 24.00 -7.76
C LEU A 383 -31.00 24.02 -6.26
N ARG A 384 -31.33 22.95 -5.54
CA ARG A 384 -30.95 22.76 -4.12
C ARG A 384 -29.88 21.67 -3.98
N GLU A 385 -29.03 21.80 -2.96
CA GLU A 385 -28.00 20.80 -2.65
C GLU A 385 -28.62 19.44 -2.34
N GLY A 386 -27.99 18.36 -2.83
CA GLY A 386 -28.48 17.00 -2.64
C GLY A 386 -29.61 16.56 -3.56
N MET A 387 -30.10 17.41 -4.48
CA MET A 387 -31.02 16.97 -5.53
C MET A 387 -30.31 16.08 -6.55
N PRO A 388 -30.94 15.01 -7.06
CA PRO A 388 -30.38 14.21 -8.15
C PRO A 388 -30.54 14.96 -9.49
N VAL A 389 -29.44 15.21 -10.20
CA VAL A 389 -29.45 16.08 -11.40
C VAL A 389 -28.71 15.52 -12.61
N GLY A 390 -27.91 14.49 -12.42
CA GLY A 390 -27.21 13.88 -13.54
C GLY A 390 -27.00 12.40 -13.36
N VAL A 391 -26.50 11.79 -14.43
CA VAL A 391 -26.06 10.41 -14.46
C VAL A 391 -24.64 10.38 -14.98
N LYS A 392 -23.81 9.52 -14.41
CA LYS A 392 -22.43 9.33 -14.84
C LYS A 392 -22.04 7.86 -14.87
N VAL A 393 -21.25 7.49 -15.86
CA VAL A 393 -20.58 6.20 -15.94
C VAL A 393 -19.10 6.42 -16.07
N THR A 394 -18.28 5.65 -15.36
CA THR A 394 -16.83 5.63 -15.55
C THR A 394 -16.41 4.27 -16.11
N LEU A 395 -15.90 4.28 -17.34
CA LEU A 395 -15.42 3.11 -18.05
C LEU A 395 -13.91 2.99 -17.92
N LYS A 396 -13.43 1.75 -17.79
CA LYS A 396 -12.02 1.39 -17.74
C LYS A 396 -11.82 0.05 -18.42
N GLY A 397 -10.61 -0.19 -18.93
CA GLY A 397 -10.27 -1.48 -19.55
C GLY A 397 -11.06 -1.71 -20.83
N GLU A 398 -11.58 -2.92 -21.01
CA GLU A 398 -12.24 -3.37 -22.24
C GLU A 398 -13.52 -2.58 -22.56
N GLU A 399 -14.40 -2.36 -21.57
CA GLU A 399 -15.66 -1.63 -21.74
C GLU A 399 -15.46 -0.21 -22.29
N MET A 400 -14.34 0.41 -21.91
CA MET A 400 -13.95 1.73 -22.41
C MET A 400 -13.62 1.68 -23.90
N TYR A 401 -12.84 0.68 -24.34
CA TYR A 401 -12.47 0.53 -25.75
C TYR A 401 -13.69 0.13 -26.60
N GLN A 402 -14.56 -0.75 -26.11
CA GLN A 402 -15.80 -1.09 -26.83
C GLN A 402 -16.73 0.11 -27.01
N PHE A 403 -16.85 0.95 -25.98
CA PHE A 403 -17.62 2.19 -26.11
C PHE A 403 -16.98 3.17 -27.10
N MET A 404 -15.65 3.32 -27.06
CA MET A 404 -14.92 4.15 -28.02
C MET A 404 -15.15 3.67 -29.46
N ASP A 405 -15.12 2.36 -29.69
CA ASP A 405 -15.32 1.75 -31.01
C ASP A 405 -16.69 2.12 -31.59
N LYS A 406 -17.75 1.90 -30.81
CA LYS A 406 -19.13 2.29 -31.18
C LYS A 406 -19.25 3.78 -31.43
N LEU A 407 -18.60 4.60 -30.61
CA LEU A 407 -18.65 6.05 -30.75
C LEU A 407 -18.02 6.49 -32.08
N VAL A 408 -16.82 6.00 -32.39
CA VAL A 408 -16.03 6.42 -33.55
C VAL A 408 -16.54 5.83 -34.85
N GLU A 409 -16.86 4.53 -34.88
CA GLU A 409 -17.26 3.84 -36.12
C GLU A 409 -18.73 4.08 -36.49
N ILE A 410 -19.64 4.19 -35.49
CA ILE A 410 -21.08 4.24 -35.74
C ILE A 410 -21.66 5.64 -35.50
N VAL A 411 -21.40 6.23 -34.33
CA VAL A 411 -22.11 7.45 -33.89
C VAL A 411 -21.57 8.70 -34.56
N LEU A 412 -20.24 8.91 -34.52
CA LEU A 412 -19.61 10.11 -35.09
C LEU A 412 -19.91 10.29 -36.59
N PRO A 413 -19.81 9.26 -37.46
CA PRO A 413 -20.04 9.42 -38.90
C PRO A 413 -21.52 9.69 -39.24
N ARG A 414 -22.46 9.20 -38.42
CA ARG A 414 -23.91 9.40 -38.64
C ARG A 414 -24.41 10.76 -38.13
N LEU A 415 -23.57 11.53 -37.44
CA LEU A 415 -23.95 12.81 -36.85
C LEU A 415 -23.90 13.94 -37.89
N LYS A 416 -25.07 14.39 -38.35
CA LYS A 416 -25.22 15.35 -39.47
C LYS A 416 -24.48 16.69 -39.29
N GLU A 417 -24.41 17.23 -38.07
CA GLU A 417 -23.92 18.59 -37.80
C GLU A 417 -22.75 18.59 -36.80
N TRP A 418 -21.81 17.65 -36.96
CA TRP A 418 -20.66 17.59 -36.07
C TRP A 418 -19.35 17.92 -36.78
N PRO A 419 -18.79 19.12 -36.56
CA PRO A 419 -17.62 19.58 -37.30
C PRO A 419 -16.31 18.97 -36.78
N GLY A 420 -16.35 18.10 -35.77
CA GLY A 420 -15.17 17.57 -35.05
C GLY A 420 -14.85 18.36 -33.78
N LEU A 421 -13.86 17.88 -33.03
CA LEU A 421 -13.35 18.53 -31.81
C LEU A 421 -12.62 19.82 -32.10
N SER A 422 -12.79 20.85 -31.27
CA SER A 422 -11.91 22.02 -31.36
C SER A 422 -10.46 21.61 -31.13
N ILE A 423 -9.55 22.10 -31.98
CA ILE A 423 -8.11 21.93 -31.78
C ILE A 423 -7.64 22.51 -30.43
N THR A 424 -8.36 23.47 -29.85
CA THR A 424 -8.03 24.09 -28.55
C THR A 424 -8.54 23.27 -27.36
N ALA A 425 -9.31 22.20 -27.59
CA ALA A 425 -9.89 21.40 -26.52
C ALA A 425 -8.80 20.74 -25.64
N GLY A 426 -8.97 20.87 -24.33
CA GLY A 426 -8.19 20.16 -23.32
C GLY A 426 -7.96 20.95 -22.03
N ASP A 427 -7.74 20.25 -20.93
CA ASP A 427 -7.59 20.82 -19.59
C ASP A 427 -6.16 21.34 -19.27
N GLY A 428 -5.23 21.11 -20.18
CA GLY A 428 -3.82 21.48 -20.05
C GLY A 428 -2.94 20.36 -19.51
N ASN A 429 -3.52 19.20 -19.18
CA ASN A 429 -2.85 18.01 -18.66
C ASN A 429 -3.19 16.77 -19.51
N GLY A 430 -3.56 16.96 -20.79
CA GLY A 430 -3.81 15.85 -21.71
C GLY A 430 -5.21 15.24 -21.65
N ASN A 431 -6.11 15.72 -20.80
CA ASN A 431 -7.49 15.26 -20.81
C ASN A 431 -8.32 16.10 -21.79
N VAL A 432 -9.24 15.45 -22.51
CA VAL A 432 -10.08 16.09 -23.53
C VAL A 432 -11.53 15.74 -23.24
N ALA A 433 -12.44 16.68 -23.43
CA ALA A 433 -13.88 16.49 -23.24
C ALA A 433 -14.64 16.80 -24.55
N LEU A 434 -15.60 15.93 -24.86
CA LEU A 434 -16.54 16.00 -25.97
C LEU A 434 -17.93 16.25 -25.41
N GLY A 435 -18.69 17.18 -25.97
CA GLY A 435 -20.11 17.35 -25.68
C GLY A 435 -20.94 16.93 -26.90
N PHE A 436 -21.99 16.14 -26.67
CA PHE A 436 -22.86 15.62 -27.71
C PHE A 436 -24.31 16.10 -27.53
N PRO A 437 -24.99 16.44 -28.63
CA PRO A 437 -26.41 16.79 -28.58
C PRO A 437 -27.26 15.54 -28.26
N PRO A 438 -28.52 15.73 -27.81
CA PRO A 438 -29.44 14.62 -27.53
C PRO A 438 -29.67 13.68 -28.71
N SER A 439 -29.57 14.19 -29.94
CA SER A 439 -29.69 13.39 -31.17
C SER A 439 -28.61 12.33 -31.29
N ALA A 440 -27.40 12.57 -30.78
CA ALA A 440 -26.31 11.60 -30.83
C ALA A 440 -26.60 10.36 -29.97
N LEU A 441 -27.33 10.51 -28.86
CA LEU A 441 -27.67 9.40 -27.97
C LEU A 441 -28.60 8.38 -28.66
N ALA A 442 -29.42 8.83 -29.61
CA ALA A 442 -30.34 7.98 -30.37
C ALA A 442 -29.64 7.17 -31.47
N LEU A 443 -28.42 7.56 -31.86
CA LEU A 443 -27.65 6.90 -32.92
C LEU A 443 -26.87 5.66 -32.43
N PHE A 444 -26.85 5.41 -31.12
CA PHE A 444 -26.25 4.19 -30.59
C PHE A 444 -27.13 2.98 -30.97
N PRO A 445 -26.53 1.87 -31.41
CA PRO A 445 -27.27 0.71 -31.89
C PRO A 445 -28.18 0.09 -30.82
N GLU A 446 -27.79 0.15 -29.54
CA GLU A 446 -28.59 -0.36 -28.43
C GLU A 446 -29.85 0.48 -28.16
N ILE A 447 -29.84 1.75 -28.56
CA ILE A 447 -30.95 2.69 -28.35
C ILE A 447 -31.82 2.78 -29.60
N GLU A 448 -31.21 2.76 -30.79
CA GLU A 448 -31.91 2.93 -32.07
C GLU A 448 -33.08 1.94 -32.22
N GLY A 449 -32.88 0.66 -31.88
CA GLY A 449 -33.92 -0.37 -31.98
C GLY A 449 -35.02 -0.28 -30.91
N SER A 450 -34.81 0.48 -29.84
CA SER A 450 -35.76 0.61 -28.72
C SER A 450 -36.03 2.06 -28.35
N PHE A 451 -35.95 2.95 -29.34
CA PHE A 451 -36.04 4.40 -29.15
C PHE A 451 -37.30 4.82 -28.39
N ASP A 452 -38.45 4.20 -28.70
CA ASP A 452 -39.74 4.50 -28.09
C ASP A 452 -39.82 4.19 -26.58
N VAL A 453 -38.93 3.34 -26.05
CA VAL A 453 -38.85 3.03 -24.62
C VAL A 453 -38.26 4.21 -23.83
N TYR A 454 -37.55 5.12 -24.49
CA TYR A 454 -36.89 6.26 -23.88
C TYR A 454 -37.69 7.54 -24.16
N PRO A 455 -38.58 7.99 -23.25
CA PRO A 455 -39.48 9.12 -23.50
C PRO A 455 -38.74 10.45 -23.70
N LYS A 456 -37.52 10.58 -23.16
CA LYS A 456 -36.69 11.78 -23.31
C LYS A 456 -35.22 11.42 -23.49
N MET A 457 -34.65 11.91 -24.59
CA MET A 457 -33.23 11.81 -24.88
C MET A 457 -32.48 13.02 -24.30
N THR A 458 -31.27 12.78 -23.81
CA THR A 458 -30.47 13.79 -23.12
C THR A 458 -29.13 13.96 -23.84
N GLY A 459 -28.63 15.19 -23.87
CA GLY A 459 -27.26 15.44 -24.28
C GLY A 459 -26.29 14.89 -23.25
N PHE A 460 -25.09 14.53 -23.69
CA PHE A 460 -24.09 13.94 -22.81
C PHE A 460 -22.68 14.38 -23.19
N ASP A 461 -21.81 14.39 -22.20
CA ASP A 461 -20.39 14.66 -22.33
C ASP A 461 -19.61 13.36 -22.21
N VAL A 462 -18.60 13.20 -23.07
CA VAL A 462 -17.61 12.13 -22.97
C VAL A 462 -16.26 12.76 -22.64
N ILE A 463 -15.73 12.42 -21.48
CA ILE A 463 -14.45 12.93 -20.97
C ILE A 463 -13.42 11.80 -21.10
N PHE A 464 -12.41 12.03 -21.92
CA PHE A 464 -11.25 11.15 -22.08
C PHE A 464 -10.19 11.57 -21.09
N ASN A 465 -9.93 10.69 -20.13
CA ASN A 465 -8.79 10.82 -19.25
C ASN A 465 -7.65 10.00 -19.83
N THR A 466 -6.56 10.68 -20.18
CA THR A 466 -5.39 10.04 -20.78
C THR A 466 -4.23 10.08 -19.81
N THR A 467 -3.19 9.29 -20.08
CA THR A 467 -1.90 9.38 -19.40
C THR A 467 -0.97 10.43 -20.01
N ALA A 468 -1.46 11.18 -21.01
CA ALA A 468 -0.68 12.25 -21.65
C ALA A 468 -0.40 13.38 -20.66
N PHE A 469 0.71 14.09 -20.86
CA PHE A 469 1.07 15.23 -20.00
C PHE A 469 0.66 16.57 -20.61
N THR A 470 0.49 16.61 -21.94
CA THR A 470 0.18 17.82 -22.70
C THR A 470 -1.09 17.61 -23.53
N ASN A 471 -1.80 18.71 -23.80
CA ASN A 471 -3.01 18.66 -24.64
C ASN A 471 -2.68 18.25 -26.08
N THR A 472 -1.49 18.56 -26.58
CA THR A 472 -1.01 18.10 -27.90
C THR A 472 -0.98 16.57 -27.95
N GLU A 473 -0.34 15.93 -26.97
CA GLU A 473 -0.29 14.47 -26.87
C GLU A 473 -1.67 13.84 -26.70
N GLY A 474 -2.51 14.43 -25.84
CA GLY A 474 -3.88 13.93 -25.63
C GLY A 474 -4.73 13.98 -26.91
N ARG A 475 -4.63 15.07 -27.68
CA ARG A 475 -5.33 15.21 -28.97
C ARG A 475 -4.75 14.27 -30.03
N LEU A 476 -3.43 14.13 -30.09
CA LEU A 476 -2.76 13.26 -31.04
C LEU A 476 -3.14 11.78 -30.80
N LEU A 477 -3.19 11.36 -29.54
CA LEU A 477 -3.71 10.04 -29.15
C LEU A 477 -5.17 9.83 -29.62
N LEU A 478 -6.05 10.79 -29.38
CA LEU A 478 -7.46 10.67 -29.81
C LEU A 478 -7.61 10.71 -31.34
N SER A 479 -6.76 11.46 -32.03
CA SER A 479 -6.72 11.47 -33.49
C SER A 479 -6.29 10.11 -34.04
N ALA A 480 -5.40 9.40 -33.36
CA ALA A 480 -5.01 8.03 -33.74
C ALA A 480 -6.15 7.02 -33.58
N PHE A 481 -7.10 7.28 -32.67
CA PHE A 481 -8.38 6.55 -32.56
C PHE A 481 -9.48 7.12 -33.48
N SER A 482 -9.10 7.81 -34.57
CA SER A 482 -10.02 8.36 -35.56
C SER A 482 -11.05 9.36 -35.02
N VAL A 483 -10.76 10.02 -33.89
CA VAL A 483 -11.57 11.15 -33.42
C VAL A 483 -11.15 12.41 -34.21
N PRO A 484 -12.02 13.01 -35.02
CA PRO A 484 -11.64 14.14 -35.85
C PRO A 484 -11.54 15.44 -35.04
N PHE A 485 -10.54 16.24 -35.38
CA PHE A 485 -10.33 17.58 -34.84
C PHE A 485 -10.51 18.63 -35.93
N ASN A 486 -11.30 19.66 -35.63
CA ASN A 486 -11.48 20.82 -36.47
C ASN A 486 -10.42 21.89 -36.18
N VAL A 487 -9.83 22.43 -37.24
CA VAL A 487 -8.82 23.49 -37.21
C VAL A 487 -9.48 24.89 -37.11
N LYS A 488 -10.79 25.03 -37.38
CA LYS A 488 -11.47 26.34 -37.33
C LYS A 488 -11.33 26.97 -35.93
N LYS A 489 -10.68 28.15 -35.92
CA LYS A 489 -10.43 29.01 -34.75
C LYS A 489 -11.71 29.59 -34.19
#